data_AF-A0A8H3VNZ0-F1
#
_entry.id   AF-A0A8H3VNZ0-F1
#
_cell.length_a   1.000
_cell.length_b   1.000
_cell.length_c   1.000
_cell.angle_alpha   90.00
_cell.angle_beta   90.00
_cell.angle_gamma   90.00
#
_symmetry.space_group_name_H-M   'P 1'
#
loop_
_entity.id
_entity.type
_entity.pdbx_description
1 polymer ?
#
loop_
_entity_poly.entity_id
_entity_poly.type
_entity_poly.pdbx_seq_one_letter_code
_entity_poly.pdbx_strand_id
1 'polypeptide(L)'
;MRTFYEQCDDLHEQLLSAIATGLNLDPTFFQKYIRGGDHVLRLLHYPAISKAVLEQDGAVRAGSHTDYGTVTLLFQDGSGGLQIRTPEGRWVDVRPIEDAIVINAADLLQIWTNDVIKSTHHRVVSPPDAPTSEDGMVSARYAIAVGSVVLLLDEREG
;
A
#
# COMPACT_ATOMS: atom_id res chain seq x y z
N MET A 1 13.64 5.68 12.38
CA MET A 1 13.10 4.62 11.48
C MET A 1 12.89 3.29 12.18
N ARG A 2 13.80 2.82 13.07
CA ARG A 2 13.57 1.57 13.82
C ARG A 2 12.26 1.54 14.62
N THR A 3 12.03 2.52 15.50
CA THR A 3 10.79 2.58 16.30
C THR A 3 9.53 2.61 15.43
N PHE A 4 9.56 3.37 14.33
CA PHE A 4 8.45 3.40 13.37
C PHE A 4 8.21 2.03 12.71
N TYR A 5 9.29 1.32 12.36
CA TYR A 5 9.21 -0.04 11.82
C TYR A 5 8.57 -1.01 12.82
N GLU A 6 9.02 -1.00 14.08
CA GLU A 6 8.47 -1.82 15.17
C GLU A 6 6.98 -1.53 15.38
N GLN A 7 6.58 -0.25 15.36
CA GLN A 7 5.16 0.13 15.46
C GLN A 7 4.32 -0.35 14.25
N CYS A 8 4.90 -0.36 13.06
CA CYS A 8 4.23 -0.89 11.87
C CYS A 8 4.09 -2.42 11.93
N ASP A 9 5.07 -3.11 12.49
CA ASP A 9 5.04 -4.55 12.75
C ASP A 9 3.91 -4.89 13.76
N ASP A 10 3.86 -4.18 14.90
CA ASP A 10 2.79 -4.35 15.89
C ASP A 10 1.39 -4.10 15.29
N LEU A 11 1.25 -3.08 14.44
CA LEU A 11 -0.01 -2.78 13.77
C LEU A 11 -0.37 -3.85 12.74
N HIS A 12 0.61 -4.38 12.02
CA HIS A 12 0.43 -5.47 11.05
C HIS A 12 -0.13 -6.72 11.72
N GLU A 13 0.43 -7.13 12.86
CA GLU A 13 -0.06 -8.28 13.62
C GLU A 13 -1.51 -8.08 14.09
N GLN A 14 -1.84 -6.87 14.58
CA GLN A 14 -3.20 -6.52 15.01
C GLN A 14 -4.19 -6.58 13.85
N LEU A 15 -3.81 -6.08 12.67
CA LEU A 15 -4.66 -6.12 11.48
C LEU A 15 -4.92 -7.55 11.02
N LEU A 16 -3.90 -8.41 10.99
CA LEU A 16 -4.08 -9.81 10.63
C LEU A 16 -4.93 -10.57 11.65
N SER A 17 -4.80 -10.28 12.94
CA SER A 17 -5.67 -10.83 13.99
C SER A 17 -7.14 -10.41 13.79
N ALA A 18 -7.38 -9.14 13.45
CA ALA A 18 -8.72 -8.63 13.15
C ALA A 18 -9.30 -9.29 11.88
N ILE A 19 -8.48 -9.47 10.84
CA ILE A 19 -8.88 -10.17 9.60
C ILE A 19 -9.23 -11.63 9.91
N ALA A 20 -8.40 -12.35 10.68
CA ALA A 20 -8.68 -13.74 11.07
C ALA A 20 -10.03 -13.85 11.80
N THR A 21 -10.28 -12.94 12.74
CA THR A 21 -11.56 -12.85 13.46
C THR A 21 -12.72 -12.62 12.49
N GLY A 22 -12.59 -11.68 11.55
CA GLY A 22 -13.62 -11.41 10.52
C GLY A 22 -13.89 -12.58 9.57
N LEU A 23 -12.91 -13.48 9.40
CA LEU A 23 -13.04 -14.72 8.63
C LEU A 23 -13.53 -15.91 9.47
N ASN A 24 -13.89 -15.70 10.74
CA ASN A 24 -14.24 -16.76 11.71
C ASN A 24 -13.12 -17.80 11.93
N LEU A 25 -11.88 -17.35 11.90
CA LEU A 25 -10.69 -18.13 12.26
C LEU A 25 -10.26 -17.78 13.69
N ASP A 26 -9.32 -18.57 14.24
CA ASP A 26 -8.64 -18.20 15.48
C ASP A 26 -7.88 -16.86 15.28
N PRO A 27 -8.00 -15.87 16.19
CA PRO A 27 -7.30 -14.58 16.06
C PRO A 27 -5.78 -14.70 15.92
N THR A 28 -5.18 -15.81 16.38
CA THR A 28 -3.76 -16.09 16.27
C THR A 28 -3.37 -16.86 15.00
N PHE A 29 -4.34 -17.16 14.12
CA PHE A 29 -4.14 -18.02 12.93
C PHE A 29 -2.94 -17.60 12.07
N PHE A 30 -2.78 -16.30 11.82
CA PHE A 30 -1.69 -15.78 10.99
C PHE A 30 -0.35 -15.63 11.74
N GLN A 31 -0.34 -15.57 13.08
CA GLN A 31 0.86 -15.26 13.88
C GLN A 31 1.99 -16.26 13.65
N LYS A 32 1.67 -17.53 13.37
CA LYS A 32 2.69 -18.56 13.09
C LYS A 32 3.39 -18.38 11.75
N TYR A 33 2.82 -17.61 10.81
CA TYR A 33 3.36 -17.41 9.46
C TYR A 33 4.10 -16.10 9.28
N ILE A 34 4.00 -15.18 10.23
CA ILE A 34 4.60 -13.83 10.14
C ILE A 34 5.77 -13.63 11.13
N ARG A 35 6.22 -14.73 11.76
CA ARG A 35 7.30 -14.70 12.75
C ARG A 35 8.60 -14.22 12.11
N GLY A 36 9.19 -13.17 12.67
CA GLY A 36 10.45 -12.58 12.21
C GLY A 36 10.32 -11.14 11.74
N GLY A 37 9.09 -10.65 11.55
CA GLY A 37 8.84 -9.26 11.16
C GLY A 37 9.49 -8.93 9.83
N ASP A 38 9.39 -9.82 8.84
CA ASP A 38 9.97 -9.67 7.50
C ASP A 38 9.19 -8.61 6.68
N HIS A 39 9.27 -7.36 7.09
CA HIS A 39 8.67 -6.23 6.38
C HIS A 39 9.68 -5.53 5.50
N VAL A 40 9.22 -5.06 4.35
CA VAL A 40 9.97 -4.13 3.50
C VAL A 40 9.42 -2.74 3.72
N LEU A 41 10.22 -1.89 4.36
CA LEU A 41 9.97 -0.45 4.47
C LEU A 41 10.54 0.27 3.24
N ARG A 42 9.67 0.93 2.48
CA ARG A 42 10.02 1.73 1.30
C ARG A 42 9.79 3.21 1.59
N LEU A 43 10.85 4.02 1.51
CA LEU A 43 10.76 5.47 1.51
C LEU A 43 10.61 5.94 0.05
N LEU A 44 9.47 6.56 -0.27
CA LEU A 44 9.12 6.97 -1.63
C LEU A 44 9.21 8.49 -1.76
N HIS A 45 10.04 8.94 -2.69
CA HIS A 45 10.14 10.35 -3.09
C HIS A 45 9.85 10.44 -4.58
N TYR A 46 8.75 11.11 -4.94
CA TYR A 46 8.43 11.47 -6.30
C TYR A 46 8.79 12.94 -6.48
N PRO A 47 9.86 13.27 -7.22
CA PRO A 47 10.33 14.64 -7.35
C PRO A 47 9.26 15.59 -7.91
N ALA A 48 9.49 16.90 -7.73
CA ALA A 48 8.72 17.90 -8.44
C ALA A 48 8.92 17.71 -9.96
N ILE A 49 7.85 17.88 -10.72
CA ILE A 49 7.85 17.61 -12.17
C ILE A 49 6.94 18.60 -12.87
N SER A 50 7.29 18.96 -14.11
CA SER A 50 6.46 19.87 -14.91
C SER A 50 5.08 19.27 -15.14
N LYS A 51 4.05 20.10 -14.98
CA LYS A 51 2.66 19.74 -15.29
C LYS A 51 2.50 19.27 -16.73
N ALA A 52 3.21 19.90 -17.66
CA ALA A 52 3.18 19.54 -19.08
C ALA A 52 3.66 18.11 -19.34
N VAL A 53 4.56 17.56 -18.51
CA VAL A 53 4.99 16.16 -18.60
C VAL A 53 3.90 15.23 -18.06
N LEU A 54 3.23 15.62 -16.98
CA LEU A 54 2.15 14.84 -16.37
C LEU A 54 0.86 14.82 -17.19
N GLU A 55 0.65 15.82 -18.06
CA GLU A 55 -0.49 15.89 -18.97
C GLU A 55 -0.29 15.08 -20.26
N GLN A 56 0.90 14.51 -20.50
CA GLN A 56 1.12 13.62 -21.62
C GLN A 56 0.32 12.32 -21.44
N ASP A 57 -0.23 11.81 -22.54
CA ASP A 57 -1.01 10.58 -22.52
C ASP A 57 -0.22 9.41 -21.91
N GLY A 58 -0.79 8.81 -20.86
CA GLY A 58 -0.18 7.69 -20.14
C GLY A 58 0.86 8.07 -19.08
N ALA A 59 1.13 9.36 -18.86
CA ALA A 59 2.04 9.79 -17.80
C ALA A 59 1.50 9.45 -16.41
N VAL A 60 2.32 8.76 -15.61
CA VAL A 60 2.03 8.37 -14.24
C VAL A 60 3.27 8.54 -13.38
N ARG A 61 3.09 8.87 -12.09
CA ARG A 61 4.18 8.88 -11.11
C ARG A 61 4.53 7.47 -10.63
N ALA A 62 3.56 6.56 -10.62
CA ALA A 62 3.76 5.13 -10.45
C ALA A 62 2.74 4.35 -11.30
N GLY A 63 3.22 3.34 -12.03
CA GLY A 63 2.38 2.48 -12.87
C GLY A 63 1.34 1.67 -12.09
N SER A 64 0.33 1.17 -12.80
CA SER A 64 -0.67 0.26 -12.24
C SER A 64 -0.02 -1.05 -11.80
N HIS A 65 -0.19 -1.42 -10.53
CA HIS A 65 0.31 -2.68 -9.97
C HIS A 65 -0.56 -3.15 -8.81
N THR A 66 -0.31 -4.37 -8.34
CA THR A 66 -0.73 -4.86 -7.02
C THR A 66 0.48 -4.95 -6.11
N ASP A 67 0.26 -4.96 -4.80
CA ASP A 67 1.31 -5.24 -3.84
C ASP A 67 1.48 -6.74 -3.64
N TYR A 68 2.71 -7.14 -3.33
CA TYR A 68 3.02 -8.48 -2.84
C TYR A 68 2.84 -8.55 -1.32
N GLY A 69 2.71 -9.77 -0.78
CA GLY A 69 2.58 -9.97 0.67
C GLY A 69 1.14 -9.97 1.15
N THR A 70 0.94 -9.70 2.44
CA THR A 70 -0.39 -9.81 3.07
C THR A 70 -1.17 -8.49 3.06
N VAL A 71 -0.60 -7.45 3.66
CA VAL A 71 -1.14 -6.10 3.66
C VAL A 71 -0.01 -5.08 3.53
N THR A 72 -0.34 -3.92 2.98
CA THR A 72 0.55 -2.74 2.96
C THR A 72 -0.03 -1.65 3.84
N LEU A 73 0.83 -1.06 4.67
CA LEU A 73 0.57 0.18 5.39
C LEU A 73 1.18 1.33 4.58
N LEU A 74 0.33 2.19 4.02
CA LEU A 74 0.74 3.34 3.22
C LEU A 74 0.45 4.64 3.97
N PHE A 75 1.54 5.34 4.29
CA PHE A 75 1.55 6.67 4.87
C PHE A 75 1.82 7.65 3.73
N GLN A 76 0.83 8.48 3.42
CA GLN A 76 0.93 9.46 2.34
C GLN A 76 0.97 10.87 2.91
N ASP A 77 1.65 11.77 2.21
CA ASP A 77 1.50 13.20 2.45
C ASP A 77 0.14 13.73 1.96
N GLY A 78 -0.08 15.03 2.11
CA GLY A 78 -1.27 15.71 1.62
C GLY A 78 -1.32 15.92 0.09
N SER A 79 -0.33 15.47 -0.68
CA SER A 79 -0.21 15.80 -2.10
C SER A 79 -1.22 15.03 -2.98
N GLY A 80 -1.69 13.86 -2.53
CA GLY A 80 -2.67 13.06 -3.26
C GLY A 80 -2.11 12.28 -4.47
N GLY A 81 -2.97 12.01 -5.44
CA GLY A 81 -2.62 11.30 -6.69
C GLY A 81 -2.71 9.77 -6.63
N LEU A 82 -2.93 9.17 -5.46
CA LEU A 82 -3.19 7.73 -5.35
C LEU A 82 -4.55 7.39 -5.95
N GLN A 83 -4.60 6.39 -6.81
CA GLN A 83 -5.83 5.84 -7.36
C GLN A 83 -5.91 4.33 -7.16
N ILE A 84 -7.12 3.84 -6.91
CA ILE A 84 -7.45 2.40 -6.88
C ILE A 84 -8.39 2.05 -8.03
N ARG A 85 -8.33 0.80 -8.49
CA ARG A 85 -9.21 0.29 -9.54
C ARG A 85 -10.40 -0.45 -8.93
N THR A 86 -11.61 0.00 -9.22
CA THR A 86 -12.85 -0.66 -8.76
C THR A 86 -13.08 -2.00 -9.49
N PRO A 87 -13.96 -2.87 -8.99
CA PRO A 87 -14.36 -4.10 -9.69
C PRO A 87 -14.92 -3.85 -11.09
N GLU A 88 -15.56 -2.69 -11.33
CA GLU A 88 -16.05 -2.29 -12.66
C GLU A 88 -14.92 -1.77 -13.58
N GLY A 89 -13.66 -1.82 -13.12
CA GLY A 89 -12.48 -1.43 -13.88
C GLY A 89 -12.20 0.07 -13.91
N ARG A 90 -12.94 0.89 -13.16
CA ARG A 90 -12.77 2.35 -13.08
C ARG A 90 -11.69 2.74 -12.09
N TRP A 91 -10.98 3.82 -12.36
CA TRP A 91 -10.03 4.41 -11.40
C TRP A 91 -10.74 5.42 -10.49
N VAL A 92 -10.48 5.34 -9.19
CA VAL A 92 -11.04 6.24 -8.17
C VAL A 92 -9.90 6.80 -7.32
N ASP A 93 -9.95 8.11 -7.08
CA ASP A 93 -8.97 8.79 -6.22
C ASP A 93 -9.13 8.41 -4.75
N VAL A 94 -8.02 8.10 -4.11
CA VAL A 94 -7.92 7.96 -2.66
C VAL A 94 -7.43 9.29 -2.10
N ARG A 95 -8.36 10.11 -1.61
CA ARG A 95 -8.02 11.41 -1.03
C ARG A 95 -7.18 11.23 0.24
N PRO A 96 -6.05 11.94 0.40
CA PRO A 96 -5.34 11.97 1.66
C PRO A 96 -6.25 12.46 2.79
N ILE A 97 -6.17 11.79 3.93
CA ILE A 97 -6.81 12.20 5.17
C ILE A 97 -5.68 12.37 6.19
N GLU A 98 -5.64 13.53 6.84
CA GLU A 98 -4.66 13.82 7.90
C GLU A 98 -4.77 12.77 9.02
N ASP A 99 -3.62 12.34 9.54
CA ASP A 99 -3.49 11.30 10.57
C ASP A 99 -4.08 9.92 10.22
N ALA A 100 -4.39 9.66 8.94
CA ALA A 100 -4.88 8.37 8.47
C ALA A 100 -3.79 7.53 7.78
N ILE A 101 -3.91 6.20 7.93
CA ILE A 101 -3.10 5.21 7.23
C ILE A 101 -3.98 4.56 6.16
N VAL A 102 -3.51 4.52 4.91
CA VAL A 102 -4.16 3.71 3.88
C VAL A 102 -3.69 2.27 4.04
N ILE A 103 -4.63 1.34 4.15
CA ILE A 103 -4.35 -0.09 4.27
C ILE A 103 -4.94 -0.78 3.05
N ASN A 104 -4.12 -1.55 2.33
CA ASN A 104 -4.60 -2.43 1.26
C ASN A 104 -4.16 -3.86 1.52
N ALA A 105 -5.04 -4.81 1.15
CA ALA A 105 -4.65 -6.19 1.00
C ALA A 105 -3.73 -6.35 -0.22
N ALA A 106 -2.87 -7.35 -0.14
CA ALA A 106 -1.90 -7.70 -1.16
C ALA A 106 -2.09 -9.16 -1.63
N ASP A 107 -1.35 -9.54 -2.67
CA ASP A 107 -1.62 -10.75 -3.45
C ASP A 107 -1.61 -12.04 -2.62
N LEU A 108 -0.74 -12.15 -1.60
CA LEU A 108 -0.67 -13.35 -0.76
C LEU A 108 -1.91 -13.49 0.12
N LEU A 109 -2.43 -12.39 0.68
CA LEU A 109 -3.67 -12.46 1.47
C LEU A 109 -4.87 -12.82 0.60
N GLN A 110 -4.91 -12.32 -0.65
CA GLN A 110 -5.93 -12.75 -1.60
C GLN A 110 -5.87 -14.26 -1.84
N ILE A 111 -4.68 -14.81 -2.07
CA ILE A 111 -4.48 -16.25 -2.24
C ILE A 111 -4.88 -17.03 -0.98
N TRP A 112 -4.41 -16.61 0.20
CA TRP A 112 -4.71 -17.27 1.48
C TRP A 112 -6.20 -17.30 1.82
N THR A 113 -6.92 -16.25 1.45
CA THR A 113 -8.36 -16.17 1.67
C THR A 113 -9.16 -16.76 0.52
N ASN A 114 -8.50 -17.40 -0.45
CA ASN A 114 -9.10 -17.95 -1.65
C ASN A 114 -10.04 -16.95 -2.33
N ASP A 115 -9.48 -15.79 -2.67
CA ASP A 115 -10.14 -14.68 -3.34
C ASP A 115 -11.27 -13.98 -2.55
N VAL A 116 -11.47 -14.28 -1.27
CA VAL A 116 -12.46 -13.55 -0.44
C VAL A 116 -12.02 -12.10 -0.21
N ILE A 117 -10.76 -11.88 0.15
CA ILE A 117 -10.16 -10.54 0.26
C ILE A 117 -9.42 -10.22 -1.04
N LYS A 118 -9.60 -9.01 -1.58
CA LYS A 118 -9.06 -8.64 -2.90
C LYS A 118 -7.81 -7.78 -2.80
N SER A 119 -6.75 -8.20 -3.49
CA SER A 119 -5.61 -7.36 -3.84
C SER A 119 -6.03 -6.42 -4.98
N THR A 120 -6.02 -5.13 -4.70
CA THR A 120 -6.60 -4.13 -5.60
C THR A 120 -5.50 -3.41 -6.36
N HIS A 121 -5.66 -3.35 -7.69
CA HIS A 121 -4.77 -2.56 -8.53
C HIS A 121 -4.78 -1.10 -8.11
N HIS A 122 -3.61 -0.52 -7.96
CA HIS A 122 -3.43 0.87 -7.62
C HIS A 122 -2.30 1.50 -8.44
N ARG A 123 -2.35 2.82 -8.56
CA ARG A 123 -1.35 3.64 -9.29
C ARG A 123 -1.21 5.00 -8.64
N VAL A 124 -0.17 5.74 -9.03
CA VAL A 124 -0.02 7.16 -8.64
C VAL A 124 0.00 8.00 -9.90
N VAL A 125 -0.96 8.91 -10.02
CA VAL A 125 -1.09 9.86 -11.13
C VAL A 125 -0.80 11.29 -10.66
N SER A 126 -0.91 12.26 -11.55
CA SER A 126 -1.02 13.66 -11.11
C SER A 126 -2.31 13.85 -10.32
N PRO A 127 -2.27 14.45 -9.13
CA PRO A 127 -3.49 14.82 -8.41
C PRO A 127 -4.35 15.77 -9.27
N PRO A 128 -5.69 15.63 -9.27
CA PRO A 128 -6.58 16.50 -10.06
C PRO A 128 -6.42 17.99 -9.71
N ASP A 129 -6.27 18.28 -8.41
CA ASP A 129 -6.18 19.63 -7.86
C ASP A 129 -4.74 20.01 -7.49
N ALA A 130 -3.75 19.40 -8.15
CA ALA A 130 -2.35 19.61 -7.81
C ALA A 130 -1.97 21.09 -7.97
N PRO A 131 -1.56 21.79 -6.88
CA PRO A 131 -1.09 23.15 -6.99
C PRO A 131 0.13 23.18 -7.91
N THR A 132 0.08 24.09 -8.89
CA THR A 132 1.15 24.28 -9.87
C THR A 132 1.84 25.59 -9.56
N SER A 133 3.17 25.58 -9.45
CA SER A 133 3.95 26.81 -9.28
C SER A 133 3.85 27.73 -10.51
N GLU A 134 4.28 28.98 -10.38
CA GLU A 134 4.36 29.91 -11.52
C GLU A 134 5.19 29.36 -12.69
N ASP A 135 6.24 28.58 -12.37
CA ASP A 135 7.10 27.90 -13.36
C ASP A 135 6.47 26.63 -13.96
N GLY A 136 5.21 26.32 -13.66
CA GLY A 136 4.50 25.17 -14.21
C GLY A 136 4.85 23.83 -13.56
N MET A 137 5.40 23.84 -12.33
CA MET A 137 5.82 22.62 -11.63
C MET A 137 4.76 22.13 -10.66
N VAL A 138 4.51 20.82 -10.66
CA VAL A 138 3.76 20.12 -9.61
C VAL A 138 4.74 19.72 -8.52
N SER A 139 4.39 19.99 -7.26
CA SER A 139 5.21 19.70 -6.09
C SER A 139 5.67 18.24 -5.99
N ALA A 140 6.75 18.03 -5.22
CA ALA A 140 7.18 16.68 -4.86
C ALA A 140 6.13 15.99 -3.98
N ARG A 141 6.06 14.66 -4.07
CA ARG A 141 5.21 13.81 -3.23
C ARG A 141 6.07 12.85 -2.42
N TYR A 142 5.73 12.68 -1.15
CA TYR A 142 6.38 11.76 -0.24
C TYR A 142 5.40 10.71 0.27
N ALA A 143 5.88 9.49 0.42
CA ALA A 143 5.14 8.44 1.08
C ALA A 143 6.10 7.45 1.74
N ILE A 144 5.60 6.74 2.75
CA ILE A 144 6.25 5.57 3.33
C ILE A 144 5.32 4.39 3.14
N ALA A 145 5.82 3.31 2.55
CA ALA A 145 5.07 2.06 2.42
C ALA A 145 5.76 0.97 3.24
N VAL A 146 5.01 0.26 4.06
CA VAL A 146 5.49 -0.91 4.79
C VAL A 146 4.65 -2.10 4.34
N GLY A 147 5.26 -2.98 3.54
CA GLY A 147 4.62 -4.20 3.06
C GLY A 147 5.24 -5.41 3.72
N SER A 148 4.42 -6.41 4.05
CA SER A 148 4.93 -7.66 4.59
C SER A 148 5.49 -8.56 3.49
N VAL A 149 6.49 -9.34 3.85
CA VAL A 149 6.94 -10.50 3.08
C VAL A 149 6.72 -11.71 3.97
N VAL A 150 6.12 -12.76 3.42
CA VAL A 150 6.04 -14.04 4.11
C VAL A 150 6.99 -14.98 3.41
N LEU A 151 8.06 -15.37 4.10
CA LEU A 151 8.91 -16.45 3.64
C LEU A 151 8.21 -17.78 3.93
N LEU A 152 7.67 -18.42 2.88
CA LEU A 152 7.22 -19.82 2.93
C LEU A 152 8.41 -20.79 2.91
N LEU A 153 9.39 -20.57 3.79
CA LEU A 153 10.50 -21.49 3.97
C LEU A 153 10.40 -22.15 5.34
N ASP A 154 9.58 -23.19 5.41
CA ASP A 154 9.91 -24.32 6.28
C ASP A 154 9.51 -25.64 5.61
N GLU A 155 10.46 -26.24 4.88
CA GLU A 155 10.42 -27.65 4.49
C GLU A 155 11.03 -28.55 5.59
N ARG A 156 11.00 -28.15 6.86
CA ARG A 156 11.40 -29.04 7.97
C ARG A 156 10.24 -29.32 8.89
N GLU A 157 9.37 -30.23 8.46
CA GLU A 157 8.85 -31.29 9.33
C GLU A 157 8.12 -32.33 8.44
N GLY A 158 8.90 -33.33 8.03
CA GLY A 158 8.48 -34.57 7.39
C GLY A 158 9.43 -35.69 7.79
#